data_AF-A0A370GIL1-F1
#
_entry.id   AF-A0A370GIL1-F1
#
_cell.length_a   1.000
_cell.length_b   1.000
_cell.length_c   1.000
_cell.angle_alpha   90.00
_cell.angle_beta   90.00
_cell.angle_gamma   90.00
#
_symmetry.space_group_name_H-M   'P 1'
#
loop_
_entity.id
_entity.type
_entity.pdbx_description
1 polymer ?
#
loop_
_entity_poly.entity_id
_entity_poly.type
_entity_poly.pdbx_seq_one_letter_code
_entity_poly.pdbx_strand_id
1 'polypeptide(L)'
;MGTAGARLVSALLVPVALAAGCSALQGASRSDTARAQIGDCIDVLEGSTVDSRTEPVDCTSDRAVYTVMSASEAQRDCGTEYSSYEETFHGGTTAFLCLAPNLKQGSCYHQDRDTGFAYADCAAPEATVRVVARIDGRSDESLCEANSTFLLLSEPKTTFCLANPKG
;
A
#
# COMPACT_ATOMS: atom_id res chain seq x y z
N MET A 1 2.52 23.09 65.18
CA MET A 1 1.84 21.95 64.52
C MET A 1 0.64 22.49 63.76
N GLY A 2 0.50 22.17 62.47
CA GLY A 2 -0.64 22.59 61.64
C GLY A 2 -0.18 23.15 60.29
N THR A 3 -0.32 22.34 59.24
CA THR A 3 0.29 22.41 57.91
C THR A 3 -0.20 23.52 56.98
N ALA A 4 0.72 23.97 56.12
CA ALA A 4 0.48 24.84 54.97
C ALA A 4 -0.49 24.24 53.94
N GLY A 5 -1.45 25.03 53.48
CA GLY A 5 -2.35 24.69 52.36
C GLY A 5 -1.99 25.53 51.14
N ALA A 6 -1.24 24.93 50.21
CA ALA A 6 -0.89 25.53 48.92
C ALA A 6 -2.16 25.68 48.06
N ARG A 7 -2.42 26.90 47.56
CA ARG A 7 -3.47 27.16 46.57
C ARG A 7 -2.96 26.75 45.19
N LEU A 8 -3.38 25.56 44.75
CA LEU A 8 -3.17 25.06 43.39
C LEU A 8 -4.16 25.77 42.46
N VAL A 9 -3.67 26.70 41.64
CA VAL A 9 -4.44 27.24 40.50
C VAL A 9 -4.25 26.25 39.36
N SER A 10 -5.27 25.45 39.11
CA SER A 10 -5.30 24.43 38.06
C SER A 10 -5.09 25.07 36.68
N ALA A 11 -3.93 24.83 36.07
CA ALA A 11 -3.73 25.08 34.65
C ALA A 11 -4.66 24.12 33.87
N LEU A 12 -5.59 24.69 33.09
CA LEU A 12 -6.35 23.93 32.08
C LEU A 12 -5.35 23.44 31.02
N LEU A 13 -4.91 22.20 31.17
CA LEU A 13 -4.33 21.43 30.07
C LEU A 13 -5.50 20.98 29.19
N VAL A 14 -5.66 21.64 28.05
CA VAL A 14 -6.52 21.15 26.96
C VAL A 14 -5.75 19.99 26.31
N PRO A 15 -6.21 18.73 26.41
CA PRO A 15 -5.63 17.68 25.61
C PRO A 15 -6.03 17.96 24.15
N VAL A 16 -5.07 18.38 23.33
CA VAL A 16 -5.20 18.31 21.88
C VAL A 16 -5.24 16.82 21.56
N ALA A 17 -6.44 16.30 21.32
CA ALA A 17 -6.64 14.97 20.79
C ALA A 17 -6.06 14.95 19.37
N LEU A 18 -4.79 14.56 19.25
CA LEU A 18 -4.29 14.01 18.01
C LEU A 18 -5.07 12.71 17.81
N ALA A 19 -6.04 12.73 16.90
CA ALA A 19 -6.65 11.53 16.35
C ALA A 19 -5.57 10.80 15.53
N ALA A 20 -4.61 10.18 16.22
CA ALA A 20 -3.81 9.11 15.68
C ALA A 20 -4.73 7.90 15.62
N GLY A 21 -5.14 7.52 14.42
CA GLY A 21 -5.78 6.24 14.17
C GLY A 21 -4.81 5.11 14.53
N CYS A 22 -4.76 4.75 15.80
CA CYS A 22 -4.06 3.57 16.27
C CYS A 22 -4.90 2.34 15.91
N SER A 23 -4.72 1.81 14.71
CA SER A 23 -5.01 0.40 14.43
C SER A 23 -3.72 -0.38 14.52
N ALA A 24 -3.22 -0.53 15.75
CA ALA A 24 -2.09 -1.38 16.05
C ALA A 24 -2.53 -2.86 16.03
N LEU A 25 -2.01 -3.59 15.05
CA LEU A 25 -1.38 -4.90 15.22
C LEU A 25 -2.07 -5.82 16.23
N GLN A 26 -3.07 -6.57 15.80
CA GLN A 26 -3.58 -7.72 16.53
C GLN A 26 -3.94 -8.85 15.56
N GLY A 27 -2.98 -9.77 15.38
CA GLY A 27 -3.24 -11.13 14.90
C GLY A 27 -2.91 -11.37 13.42
N ALA A 28 -1.64 -11.68 13.13
CA ALA A 28 -1.26 -12.26 11.85
C ALA A 28 -1.91 -13.65 11.69
N SER A 29 -3.08 -13.67 11.05
CA SER A 29 -3.74 -14.86 10.51
C SER A 29 -4.09 -14.53 9.07
N ARG A 30 -3.86 -15.48 8.15
CA ARG A 30 -4.15 -15.30 6.71
C ARG A 30 -5.54 -14.67 6.51
N SER A 31 -5.61 -13.68 5.61
CA SER A 31 -6.82 -12.97 5.14
C SER A 31 -7.25 -11.69 5.88
N ASP A 32 -6.33 -10.89 6.45
CA ASP A 32 -6.69 -9.54 6.96
C ASP A 32 -7.02 -8.55 5.84
N THR A 33 -6.44 -8.74 4.65
CA THR A 33 -6.76 -7.92 3.45
C THR A 33 -8.19 -8.13 2.96
N ALA A 34 -8.84 -9.25 3.31
CA ALA A 34 -10.23 -9.48 2.95
C ALA A 34 -11.22 -8.56 3.70
N ARG A 35 -10.74 -7.83 4.70
CA ARG A 35 -11.45 -6.72 5.35
C ARG A 35 -11.01 -5.35 4.88
N ALA A 36 -10.05 -5.28 3.96
CA ALA A 36 -9.54 -4.03 3.46
C ALA A 36 -10.67 -3.22 2.80
N GLN A 37 -10.74 -1.96 3.18
CA GLN A 37 -11.70 -1.01 2.68
C GLN A 37 -11.08 -0.22 1.53
N ILE A 38 -11.93 0.42 0.73
CA ILE A 38 -11.47 1.36 -0.29
C ILE A 38 -10.57 2.42 0.36
N GLY A 39 -9.36 2.58 -0.17
CA GLY A 39 -8.33 3.48 0.34
C GLY A 39 -7.30 2.84 1.26
N ASP A 40 -7.52 1.61 1.73
CA ASP A 40 -6.50 0.90 2.52
C ASP A 40 -5.27 0.58 1.67
N CYS A 41 -4.10 0.60 2.31
CA CYS A 41 -2.86 0.23 1.66
C CYS A 41 -2.43 -1.19 2.03
N ILE A 42 -1.89 -1.90 1.05
CA ILE A 42 -1.62 -3.33 1.14
C ILE A 42 -0.13 -3.59 0.89
N ASP A 43 0.46 -4.42 1.76
CA ASP A 43 1.74 -5.09 1.52
C ASP A 43 1.50 -6.47 0.90
N VAL A 44 2.39 -6.86 0.00
CA VAL A 44 2.40 -8.18 -0.65
C VAL A 44 3.57 -8.96 -0.08
N LEU A 45 3.26 -9.82 0.89
CA LEU A 45 4.25 -10.66 1.57
C LEU A 45 4.71 -11.81 0.67
N GLU A 46 3.76 -12.43 -0.05
CA GLU A 46 4.01 -13.48 -1.04
C GLU A 46 3.04 -13.30 -2.21
N GLY A 47 3.56 -13.04 -3.41
CA GLY A 47 2.75 -12.96 -4.64
C GLY A 47 2.44 -14.36 -5.19
N SER A 48 1.16 -14.64 -5.46
CA SER A 48 0.71 -15.90 -6.05
C SER A 48 -0.58 -15.69 -6.84
N THR A 49 -0.75 -16.42 -7.95
CA THR A 49 -1.94 -16.31 -8.81
C THR A 49 -3.20 -16.90 -8.19
N VAL A 50 -3.07 -17.72 -7.14
CA VAL A 50 -4.19 -18.45 -6.51
C VAL A 50 -4.24 -18.36 -4.98
N ASP A 51 -3.13 -17.97 -4.35
CA ASP A 51 -3.01 -17.91 -2.88
C ASP A 51 -1.99 -16.83 -2.49
N SER A 52 -2.23 -15.60 -2.94
CA SER A 52 -1.40 -14.46 -2.53
C SER A 52 -1.52 -14.25 -1.02
N ARG A 53 -0.41 -13.88 -0.37
CA ARG A 53 -0.41 -13.44 1.01
C ARG A 53 -0.21 -11.96 1.07
N THR A 54 -1.25 -11.26 1.48
CA THR A 54 -1.26 -9.81 1.60
C THR A 54 -1.69 -9.41 3.01
N GLU A 55 -1.32 -8.19 3.42
CA GLU A 55 -1.80 -7.60 4.67
C GLU A 55 -2.02 -6.08 4.54
N PRO A 56 -3.02 -5.50 5.24
CA PRO A 56 -3.14 -4.06 5.36
C PRO A 56 -1.95 -3.46 6.12
N VAL A 57 -1.44 -2.34 5.62
CA VAL A 57 -0.34 -1.58 6.21
C VAL A 57 -0.65 -0.09 6.20
N ASP A 58 0.08 0.68 7.01
CA ASP A 58 0.03 2.14 6.93
C ASP A 58 0.48 2.60 5.54
N CYS A 59 -0.30 3.47 4.87
CA CYS A 59 0.02 3.97 3.54
C CYS A 59 1.35 4.75 3.45
N THR A 60 1.86 5.21 4.58
CA THR A 60 3.17 5.86 4.68
C THR A 60 4.31 4.84 4.80
N SER A 61 4.04 3.56 5.02
CA SER A 61 5.02 2.47 5.01
C SER A 61 5.65 2.31 3.63
N ASP A 62 6.94 2.02 3.56
CA ASP A 62 7.61 1.69 2.28
C ASP A 62 7.10 0.38 1.67
N ARG A 63 6.44 -0.44 2.50
CA ARG A 63 5.78 -1.68 2.09
C ARG A 63 4.34 -1.51 1.64
N ALA A 64 3.80 -0.28 1.62
CA ALA A 64 2.48 0.00 1.07
C ALA A 64 2.53 -0.07 -0.47
N VAL A 65 2.60 -1.28 -1.03
CA VAL A 65 2.80 -1.52 -2.47
C VAL A 65 1.54 -1.19 -3.28
N TYR A 66 0.36 -1.37 -2.69
CA TYR A 66 -0.93 -1.16 -3.34
C TYR A 66 -1.89 -0.34 -2.50
N THR A 67 -2.89 0.25 -3.15
CA THR A 67 -4.07 0.85 -2.54
C THR A 67 -5.34 0.16 -3.06
N VAL A 68 -6.29 -0.14 -2.18
CA VAL A 68 -7.57 -0.75 -2.56
C VAL A 68 -8.45 0.28 -3.26
N MET A 69 -8.77 0.04 -4.54
CA MET A 69 -9.70 0.87 -5.31
C MET A 69 -11.14 0.40 -5.19
N SER A 70 -11.35 -0.91 -5.15
CA SER A 70 -12.66 -1.50 -4.91
C SER A 70 -12.55 -2.89 -4.29
N ALA A 71 -13.63 -3.29 -3.61
CA ALA A 71 -13.79 -4.62 -3.03
C ALA A 71 -15.21 -5.12 -3.36
N SER A 72 -15.33 -6.37 -3.82
CA SER A 72 -16.63 -6.99 -4.10
C SER A 72 -16.64 -8.49 -3.81
N GLU A 73 -17.83 -9.04 -3.52
CA GLU A 73 -18.01 -10.49 -3.32
C GLU A 73 -18.09 -11.28 -4.64
N ALA A 74 -18.18 -10.58 -5.77
CA ALA A 74 -18.16 -11.15 -7.11
C ALA A 74 -16.96 -10.62 -7.90
N GLN A 75 -16.40 -11.45 -8.77
CA GLN A 75 -15.31 -11.05 -9.65
C GLN A 75 -15.73 -9.85 -10.52
N ARG A 76 -14.84 -8.87 -10.62
CA ARG A 76 -15.00 -7.68 -11.45
C ARG A 76 -13.77 -7.55 -12.34
N ASP A 77 -13.96 -6.99 -13.53
CA ASP A 77 -12.86 -6.55 -14.36
C ASP A 77 -12.27 -5.28 -13.74
N CYS A 78 -11.02 -5.37 -13.27
CA CYS A 78 -10.30 -4.23 -12.74
C CYS A 78 -9.70 -3.35 -13.84
N GLY A 79 -9.72 -3.77 -15.11
CA GLY A 79 -8.99 -3.14 -16.20
C GLY A 79 -7.51 -3.54 -16.22
N THR A 80 -6.81 -3.23 -17.30
CA THR A 80 -5.41 -3.66 -17.52
C THR A 80 -4.39 -2.94 -16.63
N GLU A 81 -4.77 -1.82 -16.03
CA GLU A 81 -3.89 -0.96 -15.23
C GLU A 81 -3.88 -1.32 -13.74
N TYR A 82 -4.75 -2.25 -13.31
CA TYR A 82 -4.97 -2.60 -11.91
C TYR A 82 -4.83 -4.10 -11.70
N SER A 83 -4.31 -4.49 -10.54
CA SER A 83 -4.18 -5.89 -10.19
C SER A 83 -5.48 -6.40 -9.56
N SER A 84 -5.99 -7.53 -10.05
CA SER A 84 -7.12 -8.25 -9.44
C SER A 84 -6.57 -9.27 -8.45
N TYR A 85 -6.98 -9.19 -7.19
CA TYR A 85 -6.64 -10.19 -6.17
C TYR A 85 -7.90 -10.89 -5.68
N GLU A 86 -7.82 -12.21 -5.57
CA GLU A 86 -8.83 -13.07 -4.97
C GLU A 86 -8.34 -13.49 -3.57
N GLU A 87 -9.13 -13.17 -2.55
CA GLU A 87 -8.85 -13.53 -1.16
C GLU A 87 -10.00 -14.40 -0.63
N THR A 88 -9.69 -15.63 -0.22
CA THR A 88 -10.67 -16.59 0.30
C THR A 88 -10.62 -16.67 1.82
N PHE A 89 -11.78 -16.57 2.45
CA PHE A 89 -11.92 -16.57 3.91
C PHE A 89 -11.97 -17.99 4.48
N HIS A 90 -11.53 -18.16 5.73
CA HIS A 90 -11.92 -19.32 6.55
C HIS A 90 -13.41 -19.21 6.90
N GLY A 91 -14.25 -19.78 6.04
CA GLY A 91 -15.71 -19.63 6.06
C GLY A 91 -16.35 -19.64 4.67
N GLY A 92 -15.54 -19.57 3.61
CA GLY A 92 -15.97 -19.76 2.21
C GLY A 92 -16.50 -18.52 1.51
N THR A 93 -16.48 -17.35 2.17
CA THR A 93 -16.65 -16.06 1.47
C THR A 93 -15.39 -15.81 0.62
N THR A 94 -15.52 -15.09 -0.49
CA THR A 94 -14.42 -14.67 -1.35
C THR A 94 -14.55 -13.17 -1.58
N ALA A 95 -13.47 -12.42 -1.39
CA ALA A 95 -13.39 -11.01 -1.76
C ALA A 95 -12.52 -10.86 -3.00
N PHE A 96 -13.01 -10.06 -3.94
CA PHE A 96 -12.30 -9.65 -5.15
C PHE A 96 -11.91 -8.18 -4.97
N LEU A 97 -10.61 -7.91 -5.03
CA LEU A 97 -10.06 -6.57 -4.83
C LEU A 97 -9.44 -6.07 -6.13
N CYS A 98 -9.74 -4.83 -6.49
CA CYS A 98 -8.98 -4.09 -7.49
C CYS A 98 -7.95 -3.22 -6.78
N LEU A 99 -6.68 -3.48 -7.03
CA LEU A 99 -5.57 -2.80 -6.38
C LEU A 99 -4.86 -1.85 -7.36
N ALA A 100 -4.73 -0.58 -6.98
CA ALA A 100 -3.90 0.39 -7.66
C ALA A 100 -2.47 0.34 -7.11
N PRO A 101 -1.44 0.21 -7.96
CA PRO A 101 -0.05 0.33 -7.53
C PRO A 101 0.22 1.66 -6.80
N ASN A 102 0.78 1.59 -5.61
CA ASN A 102 1.17 2.72 -4.77
C ASN A 102 2.70 2.80 -4.62
N LEU A 103 3.41 2.60 -5.73
CA LEU A 103 4.87 2.51 -5.73
C LEU A 103 5.50 3.85 -5.29
N LYS A 104 6.61 3.80 -4.56
CA LYS A 104 7.29 4.99 -4.04
C LYS A 104 8.52 5.33 -4.84
N GLN A 105 8.69 6.61 -5.15
CA GLN A 105 9.92 7.09 -5.76
C GLN A 105 11.13 6.74 -4.88
N GLY A 106 12.16 6.18 -5.52
CA GLY A 106 13.39 5.73 -4.88
C GLY A 106 13.37 4.27 -4.44
N SER A 107 12.20 3.66 -4.29
CA SER A 107 12.03 2.27 -3.83
C SER A 107 12.15 1.25 -4.96
N CYS A 108 12.45 0.02 -4.57
CA CYS A 108 12.57 -1.13 -5.46
C CYS A 108 11.50 -2.17 -5.19
N TYR A 109 11.18 -2.91 -6.24
CA TYR A 109 10.13 -3.91 -6.23
C TYR A 109 10.59 -5.14 -7.01
N HIS A 110 10.13 -6.30 -6.54
CA HIS A 110 10.00 -7.45 -7.40
C HIS A 110 8.75 -7.27 -8.25
N GLN A 111 8.94 -7.07 -9.54
CA GLN A 111 7.87 -7.09 -10.53
C GLN A 111 7.82 -8.46 -11.21
N ASP A 112 6.65 -9.07 -11.12
CA ASP A 112 6.29 -10.30 -11.81
C ASP A 112 5.05 -10.07 -12.68
N ARG A 113 4.97 -10.79 -13.80
CA ARG A 113 3.88 -10.58 -14.77
C ARG A 113 2.55 -11.11 -14.28
N ASP A 114 2.57 -12.15 -13.47
CA ASP A 114 1.38 -12.87 -13.05
C ASP A 114 0.89 -12.40 -11.66
N THR A 115 1.83 -11.99 -10.80
CA THR A 115 1.57 -11.66 -9.40
C THR A 115 1.75 -10.17 -9.06
N GLY A 116 2.18 -9.35 -10.01
CA GLY A 116 2.28 -7.90 -9.85
C GLY A 116 3.56 -7.45 -9.16
N PHE A 117 3.45 -6.51 -8.22
CA PHE A 117 4.57 -5.92 -7.50
C PHE A 117 4.61 -6.41 -6.06
N ALA A 118 5.81 -6.69 -5.56
CA ALA A 118 6.09 -6.86 -4.14
C ALA A 118 7.28 -5.97 -3.76
N TYR A 119 7.29 -5.44 -2.55
CA TYR A 119 8.42 -4.64 -2.07
C TYR A 119 9.70 -5.49 -2.07
N ALA A 120 10.82 -4.90 -2.51
CA ALA A 120 12.12 -5.53 -2.44
C ALA A 120 13.18 -4.51 -1.99
N ASP A 121 14.15 -4.96 -1.20
CA ASP A 121 15.35 -4.16 -0.98
C ASP A 121 16.10 -4.00 -2.31
N CYS A 122 16.53 -2.78 -2.64
CA CYS A 122 17.20 -2.50 -3.92
C CYS A 122 18.50 -3.29 -4.13
N ALA A 123 19.18 -3.70 -3.06
CA ALA A 123 20.38 -4.52 -3.12
C ALA A 123 20.06 -6.03 -3.24
N ALA A 124 18.81 -6.42 -3.02
CA ALA A 124 18.40 -7.82 -3.06
C ALA A 124 18.39 -8.35 -4.50
N PRO A 125 18.73 -9.64 -4.72
CA PRO A 125 18.77 -10.23 -6.04
C PRO A 125 17.41 -10.24 -6.75
N GLU A 126 16.31 -10.31 -6.00
CA GLU A 126 14.92 -10.33 -6.47
C GLU A 126 14.37 -8.95 -6.88
N ALA A 127 15.06 -7.85 -6.58
CA ALA A 127 14.68 -6.53 -7.06
C ALA A 127 14.85 -6.46 -8.58
N THR A 128 13.73 -6.34 -9.30
CA THR A 128 13.72 -6.29 -10.77
C THR A 128 13.47 -4.89 -11.30
N VAL A 129 12.85 -4.00 -10.52
CA VAL A 129 12.54 -2.63 -10.93
C VAL A 129 12.71 -1.62 -9.79
N ARG A 130 13.16 -0.40 -10.14
CA ARG A 130 13.24 0.75 -9.26
C ARG A 130 12.38 1.88 -9.82
N VAL A 131 11.60 2.53 -8.95
CA VAL A 131 10.85 3.74 -9.32
C VAL A 131 11.79 4.92 -9.26
N VAL A 132 12.16 5.48 -10.42
CA VAL A 132 13.04 6.65 -10.48
C VAL A 132 12.25 7.97 -10.38
N ALA A 133 10.98 7.97 -10.79
CA ALA A 133 10.08 9.09 -10.59
C ALA A 133 8.64 8.62 -10.39
N ARG A 134 7.90 9.33 -9.53
CA ARG A 134 6.44 9.23 -9.39
C ARG A 134 5.83 10.61 -9.61
N ILE A 135 4.88 10.72 -10.52
CA ILE A 135 4.16 11.95 -10.80
C ILE A 135 2.66 11.71 -10.59
N ASP A 136 2.13 12.25 -9.50
CA ASP A 136 0.70 12.20 -9.20
C ASP A 136 -0.08 13.26 -10.01
N GLY A 137 -1.33 12.98 -10.33
CA GLY A 137 -2.23 13.83 -11.11
C GLY A 137 -2.03 13.76 -12.63
N ARG A 138 -1.04 13.00 -13.12
CA ARG A 138 -0.67 12.90 -14.54
C ARG A 138 -0.47 11.44 -14.92
N SER A 139 -1.08 11.03 -16.03
CA SER A 139 -0.86 9.72 -16.67
C SER A 139 -0.32 10.01 -18.08
N ASP A 140 1.00 10.07 -18.19
CA ASP A 140 1.70 10.61 -19.36
C ASP A 140 3.14 10.08 -19.42
N GLU A 141 3.40 9.13 -20.32
CA GLU A 141 4.72 8.50 -20.51
C GLU A 141 5.82 9.50 -20.91
N SER A 142 5.46 10.64 -21.51
CA SER A 142 6.42 11.66 -21.95
C SER A 142 7.12 12.37 -20.77
N LEU A 143 6.61 12.17 -19.55
CA LEU A 143 7.24 12.66 -18.33
C LEU A 143 8.43 11.80 -17.89
N CYS A 144 8.61 10.62 -18.50
CA CYS A 144 9.71 9.72 -18.22
C CYS A 144 10.90 9.97 -19.16
N GLU A 145 12.12 9.73 -18.66
CA GLU A 145 13.32 9.87 -19.47
C GLU A 145 13.39 8.80 -20.57
N ALA A 146 14.03 9.10 -21.70
CA ALA A 146 14.01 8.26 -22.91
C ALA A 146 14.48 6.80 -22.71
N ASN A 147 15.28 6.51 -21.67
CA ASN A 147 15.79 5.17 -21.37
C ASN A 147 15.08 4.49 -20.20
N SER A 148 13.97 5.05 -19.72
CA SER A 148 13.17 4.47 -18.64
C SER A 148 11.93 3.75 -19.21
N THR A 149 11.48 2.72 -18.51
CA THR A 149 10.16 2.12 -18.74
C THR A 149 9.12 2.88 -17.91
N PHE A 150 7.84 2.66 -18.15
CA PHE A 150 6.78 3.37 -17.45
C PHE A 150 5.61 2.47 -17.05
N LEU A 151 4.93 2.88 -15.99
CA LEU A 151 3.62 2.38 -15.58
C LEU A 151 2.69 3.58 -15.43
N LEU A 152 1.58 3.54 -16.14
CA LEU A 152 0.56 4.58 -16.14
C LEU A 152 -0.68 4.08 -15.41
N LEU A 153 -1.24 4.90 -14.54
CA LEU A 153 -2.52 4.66 -13.89
C LEU A 153 -3.51 5.74 -14.30
N SER A 154 -4.73 5.35 -14.66
CA SER A 154 -5.81 6.29 -14.95
C SER A 154 -6.48 6.87 -13.71
N GLU A 155 -6.53 6.14 -12.60
CA GLU A 155 -7.18 6.55 -11.36
C GLU A 155 -6.53 5.92 -10.10
N PRO A 156 -5.99 6.72 -9.16
CA PRO A 156 -5.67 8.13 -9.35
C PRO A 156 -4.64 8.28 -10.47
N LYS A 157 -4.79 9.31 -11.31
CA LYS A 157 -3.85 9.57 -12.42
C LYS A 157 -2.43 9.61 -11.90
N THR A 158 -1.60 8.66 -12.30
CA THR A 158 -0.23 8.54 -11.80
C THR A 158 0.69 8.04 -12.90
N THR A 159 1.87 8.62 -12.99
CA THR A 159 2.96 8.16 -13.86
C THR A 159 4.10 7.66 -12.98
N PHE A 160 4.47 6.39 -13.13
CA PHE A 160 5.69 5.84 -12.57
C PHE A 160 6.71 5.66 -13.68
N CYS A 161 7.88 6.26 -13.52
CA CYS A 161 9.03 6.01 -14.37
C CYS A 161 9.91 4.98 -13.67
N LEU A 162 10.30 3.95 -14.42
CA LEU A 162 10.86 2.71 -13.93
C LEU A 162 12.23 2.48 -14.59
N ALA A 163 13.18 1.98 -13.80
CA ALA A 163 14.52 1.66 -14.27
C ALA A 163 15.02 0.35 -13.65
N ASN A 164 16.13 -0.17 -14.18
CA ASN A 164 16.82 -1.30 -13.58
C ASN A 164 17.39 -0.88 -12.20
N PRO A 165 17.14 -1.62 -11.10
CA PRO A 165 17.67 -1.31 -9.77
C PRO A 165 19.19 -1.25 -9.69
N LYS A 166 19.88 -1.97 -10.58
CA LYS A 166 21.34 -2.13 -10.60
C LYS A 166 22.02 -1.19 -11.62
N GLY A 167 21.25 -0.31 -12.25
CA GLY A 167 21.71 0.68 -13.23
C GLY A 167 22.28 1.95 -12.62
#